data_AF-A0A7C9TAM3-F1
#
_entry.id   AF-A0A7C9TAM3-F1
#
_cell.length_a   1.000
_cell.length_b   1.000
_cell.length_c   1.000
_cell.angle_alpha   90.00
_cell.angle_beta   90.00
_cell.angle_gamma   90.00
#
_symmetry.space_group_name_H-M   'P 1'
#
loop_
_entity.id
_entity.type
_entity.pdbx_description
1 polymer ?
#
loop_
_entity_poly.entity_id
_entity_poly.type
_entity_poly.pdbx_seq_one_letter_code
_entity_poly.pdbx_strand_id
1 'polypeptide(L)'
;MTACATPIMRDAGLDRFALRKAEKDLSLGIRAYEDGDYRNSTRLLQSALAAELFLTSDKVAAHKYLAFMYCAQSREKACRDEFRKVLDLNPDFQLTPAESGHPSWGPVFKSLK
;
A
#
# COMPACT_ATOMS: atom_id res chain seq x y z
N MET A 1 37.28 8.23 -34.96
CA MET A 1 35.87 8.65 -35.10
C MET A 1 35.17 8.25 -33.80
N THR A 2 35.06 9.18 -32.86
CA THR A 2 34.47 8.98 -31.53
C THR A 2 32.97 9.24 -31.62
N ALA A 3 32.15 8.21 -31.40
CA ALA A 3 30.70 8.34 -31.29
C ALA A 3 30.33 8.52 -29.82
N CYS A 4 29.89 9.73 -29.45
CA CYS A 4 29.23 9.99 -28.17
C CYS A 4 27.74 9.64 -28.32
N ALA A 5 27.32 8.47 -27.84
CA ALA A 5 25.91 8.14 -27.72
C ALA A 5 25.40 8.60 -26.34
N THR A 6 24.54 9.61 -26.30
CA THR A 6 23.82 10.04 -25.08
C THR A 6 22.50 9.26 -24.96
N PRO A 7 22.27 8.48 -23.89
CA PRO A 7 20.98 7.88 -23.61
C PRO A 7 20.28 8.71 -22.53
N ILE A 8 19.61 9.79 -22.91
CA ILE A 8 18.82 10.59 -21.96
C ILE A 8 17.56 11.04 -22.69
N MET A 9 16.48 10.25 -22.62
CA MET A 9 15.09 10.70 -22.85
C MET A 9 14.07 9.55 -22.78
N ARG A 10 14.47 8.27 -22.85
CA ARG A 10 13.51 7.14 -22.91
C ARG A 10 12.90 6.72 -21.55
N ASP A 11 13.52 7.04 -20.42
CA ASP A 11 13.03 6.60 -19.09
C ASP A 11 11.88 7.44 -18.53
N ALA A 12 11.94 8.76 -18.63
CA ALA A 12 11.00 9.66 -17.97
C ALA A 12 9.52 9.47 -18.41
N GLY A 13 9.30 8.92 -19.61
CA GLY A 13 7.96 8.60 -20.11
C GLY A 13 7.38 7.36 -19.44
N LEU A 14 8.16 6.29 -19.36
CA LEU A 14 7.74 5.02 -18.76
C LEU A 14 7.47 5.18 -17.26
N ASP A 15 8.30 5.95 -16.56
CA ASP A 15 8.13 6.24 -15.14
C ASP A 15 6.80 6.96 -14.86
N ARG A 16 6.45 7.97 -15.65
CA ARG A 16 5.18 8.68 -15.50
C ARG A 16 3.96 7.77 -15.73
N PHE A 17 4.04 6.84 -16.68
CA PHE A 17 2.98 5.86 -16.91
C PHE A 17 2.91 4.82 -15.79
N ALA A 18 4.06 4.39 -15.26
CA ALA A 18 4.14 3.49 -14.12
C ALA A 18 3.53 4.10 -12.86
N LEU A 19 3.87 5.36 -12.54
CA LEU A 19 3.23 6.13 -11.47
C LEU A 19 1.70 6.11 -11.63
N ARG A 20 1.18 6.61 -12.76
CA ARG A 20 -0.27 6.63 -13.03
C ARG A 20 -0.94 5.26 -12.90
N LYS A 21 -0.22 4.18 -13.22
CA LYS A 21 -0.71 2.81 -13.02
C LYS A 21 -0.72 2.45 -11.54
N ALA A 22 0.33 2.76 -10.78
CA ALA A 22 0.43 2.50 -9.35
C ALA A 22 -0.72 3.17 -8.58
N GLU A 23 -0.95 4.47 -8.80
CA GLU A 23 -2.05 5.19 -8.13
C GLU A 23 -3.43 4.69 -8.58
N LYS A 24 -3.58 4.28 -9.85
CA LYS A 24 -4.81 3.65 -10.33
C LYS A 24 -5.06 2.30 -9.66
N ASP A 25 -4.03 1.45 -9.55
CA ASP A 25 -4.12 0.16 -8.89
C ASP A 25 -4.45 0.33 -7.40
N LEU A 26 -3.89 1.34 -6.73
CA LEU A 26 -4.26 1.70 -5.36
C LEU A 26 -5.75 2.03 -5.24
N SER A 27 -6.25 2.96 -6.07
CA SER A 27 -7.66 3.36 -6.06
C SER A 27 -8.60 2.19 -6.31
N LEU A 28 -8.28 1.34 -7.29
CA LEU A 28 -9.06 0.14 -7.58
C LEU A 28 -8.98 -0.89 -6.44
N GLY A 29 -7.82 -1.03 -5.80
CA GLY A 29 -7.63 -1.93 -4.66
C GLY A 29 -8.45 -1.51 -3.44
N ILE A 30 -8.53 -0.21 -3.16
CA ILE A 30 -9.36 0.34 -2.08
C ILE A 30 -10.84 0.08 -2.38
N ARG A 31 -11.30 0.39 -3.60
CA ARG A 31 -12.68 0.10 -3.99
C ARG A 31 -13.02 -1.40 -3.87
N ALA A 32 -12.13 -2.27 -4.34
CA ALA A 32 -12.33 -3.72 -4.21
C ALA A 32 -12.42 -4.17 -2.74
N TYR A 33 -11.70 -3.52 -1.82
CA TYR A 33 -11.82 -3.80 -0.38
C TYR A 33 -13.21 -3.41 0.15
N GLU A 34 -13.69 -2.23 -0.22
CA GLU A 34 -15.01 -1.70 0.15
C GLU A 34 -16.13 -2.59 -0.41
N ASP A 35 -15.95 -3.14 -1.61
CA ASP A 35 -16.87 -4.09 -2.25
C ASP A 35 -16.79 -5.52 -1.65
N GLY A 36 -15.87 -5.76 -0.70
CA GLY A 36 -15.64 -7.08 -0.08
C GLY A 36 -14.83 -8.07 -0.94
N ASP A 37 -14.32 -7.65 -2.09
CA ASP A 37 -13.43 -8.44 -2.94
C ASP A 37 -11.98 -8.35 -2.43
N TYR A 38 -11.72 -8.98 -1.29
CA TYR A 38 -10.42 -8.97 -0.64
C TYR A 38 -9.31 -9.63 -1.48
N ARG A 39 -9.68 -10.56 -2.37
CA ARG A 39 -8.72 -11.22 -3.26
C ARG A 39 -8.20 -10.24 -4.29
N ASN A 40 -9.09 -9.54 -5.00
CA ASN A 40 -8.66 -8.54 -5.98
C ASN A 40 -8.03 -7.33 -5.30
N SER A 41 -8.55 -6.90 -4.16
CA SER A 41 -7.96 -5.81 -3.38
C SER A 41 -6.50 -6.08 -3.03
N THR A 42 -6.21 -7.26 -2.44
CA THR A 42 -4.84 -7.64 -2.08
C THR A 42 -3.90 -7.59 -3.28
N ARG A 43 -4.32 -8.16 -4.41
CA ARG A 43 -3.51 -8.18 -5.64
C ARG A 43 -3.23 -6.78 -6.18
N LEU A 44 -4.24 -5.91 -6.19
CA LEU A 44 -4.14 -4.55 -6.71
C LEU A 44 -3.25 -3.68 -5.80
N LEU A 45 -3.41 -3.78 -4.48
CA LEU A 45 -2.59 -3.02 -3.53
C LEU A 45 -1.11 -3.46 -3.56
N GLN A 46 -0.85 -4.76 -3.70
CA GLN A 46 0.52 -5.27 -3.90
C GLN A 46 1.12 -4.79 -5.22
N SER A 47 0.33 -4.79 -6.31
CA SER A 47 0.75 -4.24 -7.61
C SER A 47 1.08 -2.76 -7.51
N ALA A 48 0.27 -1.98 -6.79
CA ALA A 48 0.50 -0.57 -6.56
C ALA A 48 1.83 -0.32 -5.80
N LEU A 49 2.06 -1.06 -4.71
CA LEU A 49 3.31 -0.98 -3.96
C LEU A 49 4.53 -1.38 -4.79
N ALA A 50 4.42 -2.46 -5.58
CA ALA A 50 5.50 -2.92 -6.45
C ALA A 50 5.82 -1.95 -7.61
N ALA A 51 4.84 -1.15 -8.02
CA ALA A 51 5.00 -0.12 -9.04
C ALA A 51 5.48 1.23 -8.47
N GLU A 52 5.87 1.27 -7.19
CA GLU A 52 6.36 2.45 -6.46
C GLU A 52 5.40 3.65 -6.49
N LEU A 53 4.47 3.65 -5.54
CA LEU A 53 3.58 4.79 -5.30
C LEU A 53 4.38 6.08 -5.02
N PHE A 54 3.98 7.19 -5.65
CA PHE A 54 4.69 8.46 -5.49
C PHE A 54 4.57 9.04 -4.07
N LEU A 55 3.36 9.03 -3.51
CA LEU A 55 3.07 9.66 -2.23
C LEU A 55 3.25 8.69 -1.06
N THR A 56 3.89 9.14 0.01
CA THR A 56 3.98 8.35 1.26
C THR A 56 2.60 8.05 1.84
N SER A 57 1.63 8.97 1.70
CA SER A 57 0.24 8.75 2.12
C SER A 57 -0.41 7.57 1.40
N ASP A 58 -0.07 7.38 0.13
CA ASP A 58 -0.61 6.31 -0.71
C ASP A 58 0.01 4.97 -0.32
N LYS A 59 1.32 4.95 -0.04
CA LYS A 59 2.00 3.78 0.54
C LYS A 59 1.40 3.39 1.89
N VAL A 60 1.17 4.36 2.78
CA VAL A 60 0.52 4.18 4.07
C VAL A 60 -0.89 3.60 3.90
N ALA A 61 -1.68 4.15 2.97
CA ALA A 61 -3.01 3.63 2.68
C ALA A 61 -2.96 2.17 2.20
N ALA A 62 -2.10 1.85 1.24
CA ALA A 62 -1.95 0.50 0.71
C ALA A 62 -1.60 -0.52 1.80
N HIS A 63 -0.59 -0.22 2.64
CA HIS A 63 -0.20 -1.08 3.75
C HIS A 63 -1.30 -1.20 4.81
N LYS A 64 -2.03 -0.12 5.12
CA LYS A 64 -3.17 -0.14 6.06
C LYS A 64 -4.25 -1.14 5.61
N TYR A 65 -4.69 -1.07 4.35
CA TYR A 65 -5.72 -1.97 3.83
C TYR A 65 -5.22 -3.43 3.75
N LEU A 66 -3.95 -3.66 3.40
CA LEU A 66 -3.35 -4.99 3.46
C LEU A 66 -3.33 -5.54 4.90
N ALA A 67 -3.00 -4.71 5.89
CA ALA A 67 -3.03 -5.09 7.31
C ALA A 67 -4.45 -5.51 7.73
N PHE A 68 -5.47 -4.71 7.40
CA PHE A 68 -6.87 -5.05 7.69
C PHE A 68 -7.27 -6.40 7.11
N MET A 69 -6.96 -6.65 5.84
CA MET A 69 -7.28 -7.91 5.19
C MET A 69 -6.53 -9.10 5.80
N TYR A 70 -5.25 -8.96 6.15
CA TYR A 70 -4.51 -10.05 6.79
C TYR A 70 -5.01 -10.34 8.20
N CYS A 71 -5.37 -9.32 8.96
CA CYS A 71 -5.98 -9.49 10.28
C CYS A 71 -7.35 -10.19 10.17
N ALA A 72 -8.19 -9.81 9.21
CA ALA A 72 -9.48 -10.45 8.98
C ALA A 72 -9.35 -11.94 8.57
N GLN A 73 -8.25 -12.31 7.92
CA GLN A 73 -7.93 -13.70 7.53
C GLN A 73 -7.19 -14.50 8.62
N SER A 74 -7.12 -13.99 9.86
CA SER A 74 -6.37 -14.61 10.96
C SER A 74 -4.87 -14.81 10.67
N ARG A 75 -4.29 -14.01 9.76
CA ARG A 75 -2.86 -14.03 9.41
C ARG A 75 -2.11 -12.98 10.22
N GLU A 76 -2.09 -13.16 11.55
CA GLU A 76 -1.65 -12.13 12.50
C GLU A 76 -0.21 -11.65 12.26
N LYS A 77 0.72 -12.57 11.93
CA LYS A 77 2.11 -12.19 11.61
C LYS A 77 2.17 -11.18 10.45
N ALA A 78 1.51 -11.51 9.33
CA ALA A 78 1.47 -10.64 8.17
C ALA A 78 0.76 -9.32 8.48
N CYS A 79 -0.33 -9.36 9.26
CA CYS A 79 -1.02 -8.14 9.68
C CYS A 79 -0.11 -7.19 10.48
N ARG A 80 0.63 -7.72 11.47
CA ARG A 80 1.59 -6.93 12.25
C ARG A 80 2.69 -6.36 11.38
N ASP A 81 3.21 -7.14 10.44
CA ASP A 81 4.29 -6.72 9.56
C ASP A 81 3.84 -5.57 8.64
N GLU A 82 2.60 -5.60 8.13
CA GLU A 82 2.06 -4.47 7.36
C GLU A 82 1.85 -3.22 8.22
N PHE A 83 1.35 -3.35 9.46
CA PHE A 83 1.23 -2.19 10.36
C PHE A 83 2.60 -1.60 10.77
N ARG A 84 3.64 -2.42 10.91
CA ARG A 84 5.00 -1.92 11.13
C ARG A 84 5.46 -1.05 9.97
N LYS A 85 5.27 -1.50 8.73
CA LYS A 85 5.58 -0.69 7.54
C LYS A 85 4.81 0.63 7.52
N VAL A 86 3.55 0.63 7.96
CA VAL A 86 2.78 1.88 8.11
C VAL A 86 3.46 2.83 9.10
N LEU A 87 3.86 2.34 10.29
CA LEU A 87 4.51 3.15 11.32
C LEU A 87 5.93 3.58 10.93
N ASP A 88 6.65 2.77 10.16
CA ASP A 88 7.96 3.12 9.60
C ASP A 88 7.84 4.27 8.59
N LEU A 89 6.77 4.29 7.78
CA LEU A 89 6.48 5.36 6.82
C LEU A 89 5.91 6.61 7.48
N ASN A 90 5.10 6.45 8.52
CA ASN A 90 4.46 7.53 9.26
C ASN A 90 4.34 7.16 10.76
N PRO A 91 5.31 7.55 11.60
CA PRO A 91 5.30 7.24 13.04
C PRO A 91 4.09 7.79 13.80
N ASP A 92 3.55 8.92 13.33
CA ASP A 92 2.38 9.58 13.90
C ASP A 92 1.06 9.00 13.42
N PHE A 93 1.09 7.99 12.54
CA PHE A 93 -0.11 7.36 12.03
C PHE A 93 -1.01 6.84 13.16
N GLN A 94 -2.32 7.08 13.01
CA GLN A 94 -3.36 6.60 13.90
C GLN A 94 -4.53 6.08 13.08
N LEU A 95 -5.09 4.96 13.53
CA LEU A 95 -6.38 4.50 13.06
C LEU A 95 -7.47 5.46 13.52
N THR A 96 -8.50 5.64 12.69
CA THR A 96 -9.67 6.41 13.10
C THR A 96 -10.38 5.70 14.28
N PRO A 97 -11.22 6.42 15.06
CA PRO A 97 -12.00 5.78 16.13
C PRO A 97 -12.85 4.61 15.64
N ALA A 98 -13.40 4.70 14.43
CA ALA A 98 -14.18 3.62 13.82
C ALA A 98 -13.33 2.40 13.48
N GLU A 99 -12.11 2.60 12.96
CA GLU A 99 -11.20 1.49 12.61
C GLU A 99 -10.57 0.84 13.84
N SER A 100 -10.17 1.63 14.84
CA SER A 100 -9.49 1.14 16.04
C SER A 100 -10.36 0.26 16.94
N GLY A 101 -11.69 0.39 16.86
CA GLY A 101 -12.65 -0.44 17.59
C GLY A 101 -12.82 -1.86 17.04
N HIS A 102 -12.24 -2.19 15.87
CA HIS A 102 -12.46 -3.48 15.24
C HIS A 102 -11.72 -4.62 15.97
N PRO A 103 -12.41 -5.74 16.29
CA PRO A 103 -11.82 -6.79 17.12
C PRO A 103 -10.61 -7.49 16.49
N SER A 104 -10.57 -7.61 15.15
CA SER A 104 -9.51 -8.36 14.46
C SER A 104 -8.19 -7.61 14.34
N TRP A 105 -8.19 -6.28 14.21
CA TRP A 105 -6.97 -5.50 13.96
C TRP A 105 -6.72 -4.40 14.99
N GLY A 106 -7.74 -3.93 15.70
CA GLY A 106 -7.59 -2.92 16.75
C GLY A 106 -6.57 -3.33 17.83
N PRO A 107 -6.68 -4.52 18.43
CA PRO A 107 -5.71 -5.01 19.40
C PRO A 107 -4.30 -5.16 18.81
N VAL A 108 -4.21 -5.61 17.56
CA VAL A 108 -2.94 -5.82 16.86
C VAL A 108 -2.23 -4.48 16.65
N PHE A 109 -2.92 -3.47 16.12
CA PHE A 109 -2.36 -2.13 15.94
C PHE A 109 -1.96 -1.49 17.28
N LYS A 110 -2.81 -1.62 18.30
CA LYS A 110 -2.52 -1.10 19.65
C LYS A 110 -1.28 -1.73 20.27
N SER A 111 -0.97 -3.00 19.97
CA SER A 111 0.24 -3.67 20.49
C SER A 111 1.56 -3.17 19.86
N LEU A 112 1.49 -2.44 18.74
CA LEU A 112 2.64 -1.94 18.01
C LEU A 112 2.95 -0.46 18.32
N LYS A 113 2.03 0.24 18.99
CA LYS A 113 2.16 1.63 19.45
C LYS A 113 2.56 1.65 20.92
#